data_AF-A0A7T7S304-F1
#
_entry.id   AF-A0A7T7S304-F1
#
_cell.length_a   1.000
_cell.length_b   1.000
_cell.length_c   1.000
_cell.angle_alpha   90.00
_cell.angle_beta   90.00
_cell.angle_gamma   90.00
#
_symmetry.space_group_name_H-M   'P 1'
#
loop_
_entity.id
_entity.type
_entity.pdbx_description
1 polymer ?
#
loop_
_entity_poly.entity_id
_entity_poly.type
_entity_poly.pdbx_seq_one_letter_code
_entity_poly.pdbx_strand_id
1 'polypeptide(L)'
;MVRAAWLAYLLVVLVAVLWPSGEEVSGFKETVGPPPLTAEHKDTFLNLVMLLPLTALGLLGWPRLGPWRWLLAGVLFAVAAEATQYALPALTRRASLANVVENSAGAGAGVLLAAALLSCWPLLTARAGRAS
;
A
#
# COMPACT_ATOMS: atom_id res chain seq x y z
N MET A 1 12.03 -13.73 -5.74
CA MET A 1 10.64 -13.46 -6.15
C MET A 1 10.02 -12.27 -5.39
N VAL A 2 9.98 -12.25 -4.06
CA VAL A 2 9.38 -11.14 -3.26
C VAL A 2 9.89 -9.74 -3.64
N ARG A 3 11.21 -9.56 -3.81
CA ARG A 3 11.79 -8.26 -4.20
C ARG A 3 11.39 -7.80 -5.60
N ALA A 4 11.23 -8.73 -6.53
CA ALA A 4 10.75 -8.41 -7.88
C ALA A 4 9.26 -8.01 -7.84
N ALA A 5 8.46 -8.71 -7.04
CA ALA A 5 7.07 -8.33 -6.79
C ALA A 5 6.97 -6.94 -6.12
N TRP A 6 7.86 -6.63 -5.18
CA TRP A 6 7.95 -5.29 -4.58
C TRP A 6 8.23 -4.21 -5.63
N LEU A 7 9.22 -4.43 -6.51
CA LEU A 7 9.54 -3.48 -7.58
C LEU A 7 8.38 -3.31 -8.56
N ALA A 8 7.74 -4.40 -8.97
CA ALA A 8 6.58 -4.36 -9.86
C ALA A 8 5.43 -3.57 -9.21
N TYR A 9 5.17 -3.78 -7.92
CA TYR A 9 4.12 -3.07 -7.21
C TYR A 9 4.48 -1.59 -6.98
N LEU A 10 5.75 -1.26 -6.73
CA LEU A 10 6.20 0.14 -6.68
C LEU A 10 5.89 0.86 -7.99
N LEU A 11 6.11 0.23 -9.15
CA LEU A 11 5.76 0.81 -10.44
C LEU A 11 4.24 1.06 -10.54
N VAL A 12 3.40 0.14 -10.05
CA VAL A 12 1.95 0.34 -10.00
C VAL A 12 1.59 1.56 -9.14
N VAL A 13 2.19 1.71 -7.96
CA VAL A 13 1.97 2.87 -7.09
C VAL A 13 2.41 4.16 -7.79
N LEU A 14 3.58 4.18 -8.44
CA LEU A 14 4.07 5.35 -9.16
C LEU A 14 3.15 5.76 -10.31
N VAL A 15 2.66 4.78 -11.10
CA VAL A 15 1.67 5.02 -12.16
C VAL A 15 0.38 5.59 -11.57
N ALA A 16 -0.11 5.06 -10.45
CA ALA A 16 -1.33 5.55 -9.81
C ALA A 16 -1.17 6.99 -9.29
N VAL A 17 -0.02 7.30 -8.68
CA VAL A 17 0.29 8.64 -8.14
C VAL A 17 0.45 9.67 -9.25
N LEU A 18 1.11 9.30 -10.35
CA LEU A 18 1.43 10.19 -11.48
C LEU A 18 0.38 10.17 -12.60
N TRP A 19 -0.75 9.48 -12.40
CA TRP A 19 -1.81 9.39 -13.42
C TRP A 19 -2.38 10.78 -13.73
N PRO A 20 -2.30 11.28 -14.98
CA PRO A 20 -2.57 12.67 -15.34
C PRO A 20 -4.06 12.97 -15.55
N SER A 21 -4.93 12.40 -14.72
CA SER A 21 -6.38 12.63 -14.74
C SER A 21 -7.04 12.17 -13.45
N GLY A 22 -7.56 13.12 -12.67
CA GLY A 22 -8.29 12.85 -11.44
C GLY A 22 -9.67 12.24 -11.70
N GLU A 23 -10.32 12.63 -12.80
CA GLU A 23 -11.63 12.13 -13.21
C GLU A 23 -11.56 10.66 -13.66
N GLU A 24 -10.57 10.30 -14.49
CA GLU A 24 -10.35 8.92 -14.91
C GLU A 24 -10.02 8.04 -13.71
N VAL A 25 -9.23 8.54 -12.77
CA VAL A 25 -8.91 7.74 -11.59
C VAL A 25 -10.13 7.62 -10.68
N SER A 26 -10.93 8.66 -10.49
CA SER A 26 -12.20 8.54 -9.76
C SER A 26 -13.12 7.49 -10.40
N GLY A 27 -13.23 7.50 -11.73
CA GLY A 27 -13.99 6.48 -12.47
C GLY A 27 -13.41 5.07 -12.34
N PHE A 28 -12.09 4.94 -12.33
CA PHE A 28 -11.42 3.65 -12.07
C PHE A 28 -11.63 3.16 -10.63
N LYS A 29 -11.59 4.06 -9.65
CA LYS A 29 -11.87 3.72 -8.25
C LYS A 29 -13.29 3.17 -8.08
N GLU A 30 -14.25 3.72 -8.83
CA GLU A 30 -15.62 3.21 -8.85
C GLU A 30 -15.76 1.78 -9.37
N THR A 31 -14.93 1.38 -10.35
CA THR A 31 -15.01 0.05 -10.98
C THR A 31 -14.22 -1.02 -10.22
N VAL A 32 -13.15 -0.64 -9.52
CA VAL A 32 -12.24 -1.58 -8.82
C VAL A 32 -12.55 -1.70 -7.32
N GLY A 33 -13.20 -0.70 -6.73
CA GLY A 33 -13.62 -0.77 -5.33
C GLY A 33 -14.64 -1.90 -5.08
N PRO A 34 -14.70 -2.46 -3.86
CA PRO A 34 -15.70 -3.45 -3.50
C PRO A 34 -17.13 -2.99 -3.86
N PRO A 35 -17.94 -3.82 -4.55
CA PRO A 35 -19.27 -3.42 -5.04
C PRO A 35 -20.23 -2.80 -4.01
N PRO A 36 -20.27 -3.22 -2.72
CA PRO A 36 -21.22 -2.65 -1.77
C PRO A 36 -20.80 -1.28 -1.21
N LEU A 37 -19.59 -0.79 -1.49
CA LEU A 37 -19.10 0.46 -0.93
C LEU A 37 -19.61 1.67 -1.74
N THR A 38 -19.90 2.77 -1.04
CA THR A 38 -20.12 4.07 -1.70
C THR A 38 -18.80 4.62 -2.27
N ALA A 39 -18.89 5.60 -3.15
CA ALA A 39 -17.74 6.26 -3.77
C ALA A 39 -16.66 6.70 -2.78
N GLU A 40 -17.09 7.39 -1.71
CA GLU A 40 -16.22 7.84 -0.63
C GLU A 40 -15.49 6.67 0.06
N HIS A 41 -16.21 5.61 0.40
CA HIS A 41 -15.62 4.45 1.04
C HIS A 41 -14.68 3.67 0.11
N LYS A 42 -14.94 3.67 -1.21
CA LYS A 42 -14.01 3.11 -2.20
C LYS A 42 -12.72 3.92 -2.28
N ASP A 43 -12.82 5.25 -2.20
CA ASP A 43 -11.65 6.14 -2.20
C ASP A 43 -10.74 5.84 -1.00
N THR A 44 -11.32 5.84 0.21
CA THR A 44 -10.63 5.47 1.45
C THR A 44 -10.05 4.06 1.38
N PHE A 45 -10.82 3.07 0.91
CA PHE A 45 -10.36 1.68 0.80
C PHE A 45 -9.15 1.56 -0.12
N LEU A 46 -9.19 2.22 -1.28
CA LEU A 46 -8.09 2.14 -2.25
C LEU A 46 -6.85 2.89 -1.77
N ASN A 47 -6.99 3.96 -0.98
CA ASN A 47 -5.87 4.62 -0.30
C ASN A 47 -5.24 3.68 0.76
N LEU A 48 -6.06 3.02 1.59
CA LEU A 48 -5.57 2.01 2.53
C LEU A 48 -4.81 0.85 1.83
N VAL A 49 -5.34 0.37 0.70
CA VAL A 49 -4.71 -0.71 -0.06
C VAL A 49 -3.46 -0.25 -0.79
N MET A 50 -3.34 1.03 -1.17
CA MET A 50 -2.24 1.52 -2.00
C MET A 50 -0.86 1.14 -1.47
N LEU A 51 -0.58 1.40 -0.18
CA LEU A 51 0.75 1.14 0.41
C LEU A 51 0.86 -0.19 1.16
N LEU A 52 -0.25 -0.86 1.44
CA LEU A 52 -0.26 -2.12 2.19
C LEU A 52 0.60 -3.21 1.53
N PRO A 53 0.44 -3.55 0.23
CA PRO A 53 1.30 -4.55 -0.41
C PRO A 53 2.74 -4.09 -0.51
N LEU A 54 2.98 -2.79 -0.70
CA LEU A 54 4.33 -2.24 -0.83
C LEU A 54 5.13 -2.44 0.46
N THR A 55 4.57 -2.12 1.62
CA THR A 55 5.28 -2.30 2.90
C THR A 55 5.33 -3.76 3.34
N ALA A 56 4.29 -4.55 3.06
CA ALA A 56 4.30 -6.00 3.34
C ALA A 56 5.39 -6.71 2.55
N LEU A 57 5.45 -6.52 1.23
CA LEU A 57 6.47 -7.09 0.36
C LEU A 57 7.86 -6.55 0.71
N GLY A 58 7.95 -5.28 1.13
CA GLY A 58 9.19 -4.67 1.59
C GLY A 58 9.76 -5.39 2.81
N LEU A 59 8.95 -5.56 3.86
CA LEU A 59 9.37 -6.25 5.07
C LEU A 59 9.70 -7.73 4.80
N LEU A 60 8.91 -8.42 3.98
CA LEU A 60 9.19 -9.80 3.59
C LEU A 60 10.46 -9.93 2.73
N GLY A 61 10.75 -8.96 1.86
CA GLY A 61 11.91 -8.96 0.95
C GLY A 61 13.22 -8.54 1.61
N TRP A 62 13.14 -7.72 2.67
CA TRP A 62 14.27 -7.22 3.45
C TRP A 62 13.96 -7.24 4.97
N PRO A 63 13.79 -8.42 5.57
CA PRO A 63 13.41 -8.55 6.99
C PRO A 63 14.45 -7.95 7.94
N ARG A 64 15.72 -7.92 7.53
CA ARG A 64 16.84 -7.33 8.31
C ARG A 64 16.70 -5.83 8.55
N LEU A 65 15.91 -5.13 7.73
CA LEU A 65 15.65 -3.70 7.96
C LEU A 65 14.69 -3.48 9.13
N GLY A 66 13.92 -4.49 9.53
CA GLY A 66 12.96 -4.39 10.63
C GLY A 66 11.69 -3.62 10.26
N PRO A 67 10.61 -3.80 11.04
CA PRO A 67 9.27 -3.30 10.71
C PRO A 67 9.16 -1.77 10.74
N TRP A 68 9.83 -1.11 11.68
CA TRP A 68 9.76 0.35 11.86
C TRP A 68 10.31 1.13 10.65
N ARG A 69 11.31 0.59 9.95
CA ARG A 69 11.91 1.19 8.76
C ARG A 69 10.93 1.20 7.59
N TRP A 70 10.17 0.11 7.46
CA TRP A 70 9.12 -0.02 6.45
C TRP A 70 7.88 0.80 6.78
N LEU A 71 7.54 0.94 8.07
CA LEU A 71 6.49 1.86 8.50
C LEU A 71 6.86 3.31 8.14
N LEU A 72 8.08 3.74 8.49
CA LEU A 72 8.57 5.08 8.15
C LEU A 72 8.60 5.30 6.63
N ALA A 73 9.10 4.34 5.86
CA ALA A 73 9.10 4.42 4.41
C ALA A 73 7.68 4.60 3.85
N GLY A 74 6.70 3.84 4.36
CA GLY A 74 5.31 3.97 3.95
C GLY A 74 4.73 5.37 4.25
N VAL A 75 4.98 5.92 5.43
CA VAL A 75 4.56 7.29 5.78
C VAL A 75 5.22 8.32 4.84
N LEU A 76 6.52 8.18 4.57
CA LEU A 76 7.22 9.07 3.65
C LEU A 76 6.67 8.97 2.22
N PHE A 77 6.33 7.76 1.76
CA PHE A 77 5.66 7.58 0.46
C PHE A 77 4.28 8.23 0.41
N ALA A 78 3.48 8.11 1.47
CA ALA A 78 2.16 8.75 1.56
C ALA A 78 2.27 10.27 1.47
N VAL A 79 3.19 10.87 2.22
CA VAL A 79 3.47 12.32 2.18
C VAL A 79 3.99 12.73 0.80
N ALA A 80 4.94 11.98 0.22
CA ALA A 80 5.51 12.29 -1.07
C ALA A 80 4.48 12.21 -2.21
N ALA A 81 3.57 11.23 -2.17
CA ALA A 81 2.48 11.10 -3.14
C ALA A 81 1.58 12.33 -3.13
N GLU A 82 1.12 12.74 -1.94
CA GLU A 82 0.26 13.92 -1.78
C GLU A 82 0.97 15.23 -2.10
N ALA A 83 2.24 15.36 -1.68
CA ALA A 83 3.06 16.51 -2.06
C ALA A 83 3.27 16.61 -3.58
N THR A 84 3.44 15.47 -4.26
CA THR A 84 3.56 15.41 -5.72
C THR A 84 2.27 15.84 -6.40
N GLN A 85 1.13 15.35 -5.92
CA GLN A 85 -0.19 15.72 -6.43
C GLN A 85 -0.54 17.19 -6.18
N TYR A 86 -0.11 17.74 -5.04
CA TYR A 86 -0.21 19.17 -4.76
C TYR A 86 0.69 20.01 -5.69
N ALA A 87 1.93 19.59 -5.91
CA ALA A 87 2.92 20.33 -6.68
C ALA A 87 2.73 20.26 -8.21
N LEU A 88 1.98 19.27 -8.71
CA LEU A 88 1.75 19.05 -10.14
C LEU A 88 0.27 19.24 -10.51
N PRO A 89 -0.17 20.48 -10.82
CA PRO A 89 -1.56 20.78 -11.17
C PRO A 89 -2.09 19.99 -12.37
N ALA A 90 -1.19 19.59 -13.28
CA ALA A 90 -1.51 18.77 -14.46
C ALA A 90 -2.09 17.40 -14.09
N LEU A 91 -1.91 16.93 -12.85
CA LEU A 91 -2.50 15.67 -12.39
C LEU A 91 -3.99 15.81 -12.07
N THR A 92 -4.53 17.02 -11.97
CA THR A 92 -5.95 17.30 -11.64
C THR A 92 -6.45 16.57 -10.38
N ARG A 93 -5.53 16.33 -9.43
CA ARG A 93 -5.81 15.72 -8.12
C ARG A 93 -6.01 16.80 -7.06
N ARG A 94 -6.90 16.53 -6.11
CA ARG A 94 -7.03 17.34 -4.90
C ARG A 94 -6.19 16.70 -3.80
N ALA A 95 -5.09 17.35 -3.43
CA ALA A 95 -4.27 16.89 -2.33
C ALA A 95 -5.04 16.94 -1.00
N SER A 96 -4.86 15.93 -0.14
CA SER A 96 -5.61 15.80 1.10
C SER A 96 -4.79 15.20 2.23
N LEU A 97 -4.85 15.81 3.42
CA LEU A 97 -4.27 15.22 4.63
C LEU A 97 -4.94 13.89 5.01
N ALA A 98 -6.22 13.71 4.68
CA ALA A 98 -6.92 12.45 4.92
C ALA A 98 -6.24 11.30 4.17
N ASN A 99 -5.89 11.51 2.90
CA ASN A 99 -5.20 10.51 2.08
C ASN A 99 -3.83 10.16 2.65
N VAL A 100 -3.08 11.13 3.21
CA VAL A 100 -1.81 10.85 3.89
C VAL A 100 -2.04 9.89 5.06
N VAL A 101 -3.07 10.13 5.86
CA VAL A 101 -3.42 9.29 7.01
C VAL A 101 -3.86 7.90 6.56
N GLU A 102 -4.74 7.80 5.56
CA GLU A 102 -5.22 6.53 5.02
C GLU A 102 -4.09 5.70 4.42
N ASN A 103 -3.28 6.28 3.53
CA ASN A 103 -2.12 5.60 2.95
C ASN A 103 -1.12 5.15 4.03
N SER A 104 -0.90 5.98 5.05
CA SER A 104 -0.02 5.64 6.19
C SER A 104 -0.59 4.51 7.05
N ALA A 105 -1.90 4.48 7.28
CA ALA A 105 -2.58 3.40 7.98
C ALA A 105 -2.48 2.08 7.18
N GLY A 106 -2.67 2.16 5.87
CA GLY A 106 -2.44 1.06 4.93
C GLY A 106 -1.02 0.51 5.00
N ALA A 107 -0.02 1.39 4.97
CA ALA A 107 1.38 1.02 5.16
C ALA A 107 1.62 0.29 6.48
N GLY A 108 1.03 0.77 7.58
CA GLY A 108 1.10 0.10 8.89
C GLY A 108 0.46 -1.28 8.89
N ALA A 109 -0.71 -1.44 8.27
CA ALA A 109 -1.37 -2.73 8.11
C ALA A 109 -0.50 -3.73 7.34
N GLY A 110 0.19 -3.28 6.28
CA GLY A 110 1.11 -4.12 5.51
C GLY A 110 2.31 -4.60 6.34
N VAL A 111 2.88 -3.71 7.16
CA VAL A 111 3.96 -4.07 8.09
C VAL A 111 3.48 -5.11 9.11
N LEU A 112 2.31 -4.90 9.72
CA LEU A 112 1.73 -5.84 10.69
C LEU A 112 1.46 -7.21 10.07
N LEU A 113 0.89 -7.24 8.86
CA LEU A 113 0.66 -8.47 8.10
C LEU A 113 1.96 -9.23 7.86
N ALA A 114 2.98 -8.56 7.34
CA ALA A 114 4.27 -9.20 7.09
C ALA A 114 4.97 -9.65 8.38
N ALA A 115 4.89 -8.87 9.46
CA ALA A 115 5.43 -9.25 10.76
C ALA A 115 4.73 -10.51 11.31
N ALA A 116 3.40 -10.59 11.21
CA ALA A 116 2.64 -11.77 11.59
C ALA A 116 3.05 -13.00 10.77
N LEU A 117 3.19 -12.86 9.45
CA LEU A 117 3.65 -13.95 8.58
C LEU A 117 5.05 -14.45 8.97
N LEU A 118 6.00 -13.53 9.19
CA LEU A 118 7.36 -13.89 9.60
C LEU A 118 7.41 -14.56 10.98
N SER A 119 6.54 -14.16 11.89
CA SER A 119 6.48 -14.71 13.25
C SER A 119 5.81 -16.08 13.30
N CYS A 120 4.78 -16.29 12.47
CA CYS A 120 3.98 -17.52 12.48
C CYS A 120 4.54 -18.63 11.56
N TRP A 121 5.36 -18.28 10.56
CA TRP A 121 5.88 -19.24 9.57
C TRP A 121 6.60 -20.46 10.18
N PRO A 122 7.48 -20.32 11.20
CA PRO A 122 8.14 -21.47 11.83
C PRO A 122 7.14 -22.40 12.55
N LEU A 123 6.07 -21.83 13.11
CA LEU A 123 5.05 -22.58 13.84
C LEU A 123 4.15 -23.41 12.91
N LEU A 124 3.82 -22.85 11.75
CA LEU A 124 2.98 -23.52 10.74
C LEU A 124 3.72 -24.68 10.07
N THR A 125 5.00 -24.49 9.73
CA THR A 125 5.84 -25.54 9.12
C THR A 125 6.12 -26.69 10.10
N ALA A 126 6.35 -26.40 11.38
CA ALA A 126 6.55 -27.42 12.42
C ALA A 126 5.28 -28.21 12.78
N ARG A 127 4.08 -27.71 12.46
CA ARG A 127 2.82 -28.46 12.60
C ARG A 127 2.57 -29.37 11.40
N ALA A 128 2.83 -28.90 10.19
CA ALA A 128 2.65 -29.69 8.97
C ALA A 128 3.53 -30.95 8.94
N GLY A 129 4.80 -30.85 9.36
CA GLY A 129 5.71 -32.00 9.41
C GLY A 129 5.44 -33.00 10.55
N ARG A 130 4.51 -32.70 11.47
CA ARG A 130 4.07 -33.65 12.52
C ARG A 130 2.80 -34.40 12.15
N ALA A 131 2.13 -34.01 11.06
CA ALA A 131 0.89 -34.61 10.58
C ALA A 131 1.10 -35.55 9.37
N SER A 132 2.35 -35.72 8.92
CA SER A 132 2.81 -36.61 7.84
C SER A 132 3.58 -37.79 8.40
#